data_AF-A0A959CKV4-F1
#
_entry.id   AF-A0A959CKV4-F1
#
_cell.length_a   1.000
_cell.length_b   1.000
_cell.length_c   1.000
_cell.angle_alpha   90.00
_cell.angle_beta   90.00
_cell.angle_gamma   90.00
#
_symmetry.space_group_name_H-M   'P 1'
#
loop_
_entity.id
_entity.type
_entity.pdbx_description
1 polymer ?
#
loop_
_entity_poly.entity_id
_entity_poly.type
_entity_poly.pdbx_seq_one_letter_code
_entity_poly.pdbx_strand_id
1 'polypeptide(L)'
;MPISKLQWYAFLATAPVLWCALNFILYQESALQDVRVWLLSIPLVGLPGLAAWLLHRVLDWRLKRRFGAMSRTGLRLSLQAASLLAVVAAFTWFVFWAYGRGGLLGYRWEKGDVQLGLLLALGLSFLVETLYEADFTFIRYRESREEVRSLEQQAEHQELESLKSRINPHFLFNCFNTLSSLIPEDPGRATRFLDELSKVYRYLLWSNRQSLSTLDEEVGFIRSYCQLLKTRYGDALEVNIDVAPRYGGYAIPSLSLQLLAENAVKHNIVSGSQPLVIDIFTTDGNQLIVNNNLQRKPAKAPGARIGLENIRMKYQLLRQPGFQVIEDGKNFTVALPLLFTNSVIHSAMQVLIVEDEALAVRKLRKAIEAVDPGLEVAGVADSIQSAVDWLRANPAPGLIFMDIELADGQSFEIFNRIEVHSPVIFVTSYDEFALKAFKVNSVDYLLKPIQKDELEAAIQKFRRSGQSGTPLPGIENLLRELQSQLQPREYRSRFLVRHAQKLVSVEVKDIAYFYSDGKMNFFKTFDSRRFVVDYLMDELEEMLDPRSYFRISRSAIVSAESIVKIDDYFGARLVLQLKPALEKEALVSREKVSGFKVWMGK
;
A
#
# COMPACT_ATOMS: atom_id res chain seq x y z
N MET A 1 -36.94 -15.08 -23.30
CA MET A 1 -35.75 -14.42 -23.87
C MET A 1 -35.95 -12.93 -23.73
N PRO A 2 -35.12 -12.20 -22.95
CA PRO A 2 -35.17 -10.75 -22.97
C PRO A 2 -34.55 -10.25 -24.28
N ILE A 3 -35.33 -9.53 -25.10
CA ILE A 3 -34.83 -8.81 -26.27
C ILE A 3 -34.38 -7.42 -25.77
N SER A 4 -33.15 -7.02 -26.07
CA SER A 4 -32.63 -5.74 -25.60
C SER A 4 -33.26 -4.56 -26.35
N LYS A 5 -33.22 -3.36 -25.75
CA LYS A 5 -33.66 -2.13 -26.44
C LYS A 5 -32.88 -1.91 -27.74
N LEU A 6 -31.57 -2.15 -27.71
CA LEU A 6 -30.70 -2.09 -28.88
C LEU A 6 -31.16 -3.03 -30.00
N GLN A 7 -31.60 -4.24 -29.65
CA GLN A 7 -32.10 -5.20 -30.63
C GLN A 7 -33.38 -4.72 -31.33
N TRP A 8 -34.33 -4.17 -30.56
CA TRP A 8 -35.54 -3.58 -31.12
C TRP A 8 -35.25 -2.37 -32.00
N TYR A 9 -34.37 -1.46 -31.58
CA TYR A 9 -34.01 -0.28 -32.38
C TYR A 9 -33.32 -0.65 -33.69
N ALA A 10 -32.38 -1.61 -33.66
CA ALA A 10 -31.72 -2.09 -34.87
C ALA A 10 -32.70 -2.79 -35.82
N PHE A 11 -33.67 -3.57 -35.32
CA PHE A 11 -34.72 -4.16 -36.16
C PHE A 11 -35.59 -3.09 -36.81
N LEU A 12 -36.08 -2.12 -36.04
CA LEU A 12 -36.92 -1.03 -36.55
C LEU A 12 -36.18 -0.14 -37.56
N ALA A 13 -34.85 -0.01 -37.44
CA ALA A 13 -34.04 0.74 -38.38
C ALA A 13 -33.74 -0.03 -39.68
N THR A 14 -33.49 -1.34 -39.60
CA THR A 14 -33.04 -2.15 -40.75
C THR A 14 -34.16 -2.84 -41.51
N ALA A 15 -35.25 -3.22 -40.84
CA ALA A 15 -36.38 -3.88 -41.49
C ALA A 15 -37.01 -3.05 -42.61
N PRO A 16 -37.25 -1.72 -42.46
CA PRO A 16 -37.78 -0.90 -43.56
C PRO A 16 -36.83 -0.83 -44.76
N VAL A 17 -35.51 -0.78 -44.52
CA VAL A 17 -34.50 -0.74 -45.61
C VAL A 17 -34.54 -2.02 -46.43
N LEU A 18 -34.54 -3.17 -45.75
CA LEU A 18 -34.66 -4.49 -46.38
C LEU A 18 -35.98 -4.61 -47.16
N TRP A 19 -37.06 -4.09 -46.58
CA TRP A 19 -38.38 -4.11 -47.17
C TRP A 19 -38.45 -3.33 -48.48
N CYS A 20 -37.94 -2.10 -48.48
CA CYS A 20 -37.85 -1.26 -49.66
C CYS A 20 -37.03 -1.98 -50.73
N ALA A 21 -35.86 -2.50 -50.38
CA ALA A 21 -35.00 -3.23 -51.32
C ALA A 21 -35.71 -4.44 -51.93
N LEU A 22 -36.40 -5.27 -51.12
CA LEU A 22 -37.16 -6.41 -51.62
C LEU A 22 -38.31 -5.99 -52.54
N ASN A 23 -39.00 -4.89 -52.27
CA ASN A 23 -40.07 -4.40 -53.14
C ASN A 23 -39.54 -3.87 -54.47
N PHE A 24 -38.38 -3.19 -54.48
CA PHE A 24 -37.72 -2.80 -55.72
C PHE A 24 -37.31 -4.00 -56.57
N ILE A 25 -36.85 -5.09 -55.94
CA ILE A 25 -36.53 -6.34 -56.67
C ILE A 25 -37.79 -6.98 -57.24
N LEU A 26 -38.86 -7.08 -56.44
CA LEU A 26 -40.10 -7.76 -56.84
C LEU A 26 -40.92 -6.98 -57.90
N TYR A 27 -40.89 -5.64 -57.89
CA TYR A 27 -41.82 -4.83 -58.68
C TYR A 27 -41.17 -3.73 -59.53
N GLN A 28 -39.85 -3.56 -59.47
CA GLN A 28 -39.11 -2.58 -60.27
C GLN A 28 -39.74 -1.17 -60.19
N GLU A 29 -40.02 -0.52 -61.33
CA GLU A 29 -40.63 0.82 -61.37
C GLU A 29 -42.07 0.86 -60.83
N SER A 30 -42.79 -0.26 -60.85
CA SER A 30 -44.16 -0.34 -60.31
C SER A 30 -44.19 -0.18 -58.80
N ALA A 31 -43.08 -0.45 -58.09
CA ALA A 31 -42.95 -0.20 -56.65
C ALA A 31 -43.11 1.28 -56.27
N LEU A 32 -42.77 2.20 -57.19
CA LEU A 32 -42.83 3.65 -56.97
C LEU A 32 -44.17 4.26 -57.39
N GLN A 33 -44.91 3.59 -58.28
CA GLN A 33 -46.11 4.15 -58.92
C GLN A 33 -47.42 3.60 -58.36
N ASP A 34 -47.43 2.39 -57.78
CA ASP A 34 -48.66 1.76 -57.26
C ASP A 34 -48.62 1.55 -55.73
N VAL A 35 -49.45 2.29 -55.01
CA VAL A 35 -49.61 2.19 -53.54
C VAL A 35 -50.12 0.81 -53.10
N ARG A 36 -50.83 0.07 -53.98
CA ARG A 36 -51.34 -1.28 -53.68
C ARG A 36 -50.22 -2.29 -53.44
N VAL A 37 -49.06 -2.07 -54.07
CA VAL A 37 -47.85 -2.88 -53.87
C VAL A 37 -47.43 -2.85 -52.40
N TRP A 38 -47.43 -1.68 -51.78
CA TRP A 38 -47.07 -1.50 -50.37
C TRP A 38 -48.12 -2.05 -49.42
N LEU A 39 -49.41 -1.86 -49.71
CA LEU A 39 -50.48 -2.41 -48.86
C LEU A 39 -50.47 -3.95 -48.81
N LEU A 40 -50.12 -4.59 -49.94
CA LEU A 40 -50.05 -6.05 -50.04
C LEU A 40 -48.70 -6.62 -49.56
N SER A 41 -47.58 -5.95 -49.86
CA SER A 41 -46.26 -6.40 -49.39
C SER A 41 -46.11 -6.24 -47.88
N ILE A 42 -46.68 -5.15 -47.35
CA ILE A 42 -47.27 -5.02 -46.01
C ILE A 42 -47.23 -6.29 -45.10
N PRO A 43 -48.35 -6.99 -44.99
CA PRO A 43 -48.45 -8.17 -44.15
C PRO A 43 -47.65 -9.37 -44.70
N LEU A 44 -47.46 -9.46 -46.03
CA LEU A 44 -46.92 -10.65 -46.68
C LEU A 44 -45.41 -10.82 -46.52
N VAL A 45 -44.65 -9.72 -46.43
CA VAL A 45 -43.21 -9.72 -46.14
C VAL A 45 -42.94 -9.42 -44.67
N GLY A 46 -43.70 -8.50 -44.07
CA GLY A 46 -43.47 -8.03 -42.70
C GLY A 46 -43.70 -9.08 -41.62
N LEU A 47 -44.83 -9.79 -41.66
CA LEU A 47 -45.15 -10.78 -40.63
C LEU A 47 -44.18 -11.97 -40.67
N PRO A 48 -43.87 -12.57 -41.85
CA PRO A 48 -42.87 -13.62 -41.92
C PRO A 48 -41.45 -13.11 -41.60
N GLY A 49 -41.13 -11.86 -41.95
CA GLY A 49 -39.85 -11.23 -41.63
C GLY A 49 -39.65 -11.04 -40.12
N LEU A 50 -40.69 -10.56 -39.42
CA LEU A 50 -40.68 -10.46 -37.96
C LEU A 50 -40.55 -11.86 -37.32
N ALA A 51 -41.27 -12.86 -37.83
CA ALA A 51 -41.18 -14.23 -37.35
C ALA A 51 -39.78 -14.83 -37.55
N ALA A 52 -39.18 -14.63 -38.73
CA ALA A 52 -37.82 -15.06 -39.04
C ALA A 52 -36.79 -14.37 -38.13
N TRP A 53 -36.93 -13.06 -37.91
CA TRP A 53 -36.08 -12.33 -36.98
C TRP A 53 -36.21 -12.85 -35.55
N LEU A 54 -37.42 -13.04 -35.04
CA LEU A 54 -37.67 -13.62 -33.70
C LEU A 54 -37.08 -15.03 -33.57
N LEU A 55 -37.24 -15.87 -34.60
CA LEU A 55 -36.65 -17.21 -34.64
C LEU A 55 -35.14 -17.14 -34.54
N HIS A 56 -34.49 -16.28 -35.33
CA HIS A 56 -33.04 -16.09 -35.28
C HIS A 56 -32.58 -15.62 -33.90
N ARG A 57 -33.30 -14.68 -33.29
CA ARG A 57 -33.03 -14.20 -31.93
C ARG A 57 -33.08 -15.34 -30.90
N VAL A 58 -34.10 -16.19 -30.95
CA VAL A 58 -34.21 -17.34 -30.03
C VAL A 58 -33.05 -18.33 -30.21
N LEU A 59 -32.65 -18.59 -31.46
CA LEU A 59 -31.49 -19.45 -31.75
C LEU A 59 -30.20 -18.84 -31.21
N ASP A 60 -29.96 -17.56 -31.45
CA ASP A 60 -28.80 -16.82 -30.95
C ASP A 60 -28.70 -16.85 -29.42
N TRP A 61 -29.82 -16.59 -28.73
CA TRP A 61 -29.89 -16.65 -27.27
C TRP A 61 -29.58 -18.05 -26.73
N ARG A 62 -30.09 -19.12 -27.38
CA ARG A 62 -29.78 -20.50 -26.98
C ARG A 62 -28.30 -20.82 -27.17
N LEU A 63 -27.70 -20.37 -28.27
CA LEU A 63 -26.28 -20.56 -28.55
C LEU A 63 -25.40 -19.80 -27.55
N LYS A 64 -25.73 -18.54 -27.25
CA LYS A 64 -25.04 -17.73 -26.23
C LYS A 64 -25.14 -18.34 -24.83
N ARG A 65 -26.27 -18.94 -24.47
CA ARG A 65 -26.44 -19.63 -23.18
C ARG A 65 -25.66 -20.94 -23.10
N ARG A 66 -25.58 -21.71 -24.20
CA ARG A 66 -24.93 -23.03 -24.23
C ARG A 66 -23.42 -22.95 -24.47
N PHE A 67 -22.96 -21.94 -25.21
CA PHE A 67 -21.56 -21.76 -25.63
C PHE A 67 -21.02 -20.36 -25.25
N GLY A 68 -21.51 -19.77 -24.16
CA GLY A 68 -21.13 -18.43 -23.70
C GLY A 68 -19.74 -18.32 -23.05
N ALA A 69 -19.03 -19.44 -22.91
CA ALA A 69 -17.66 -19.46 -22.42
C ALA A 69 -16.68 -18.94 -23.48
N MET A 70 -15.69 -18.13 -23.07
CA MET A 70 -14.74 -17.48 -23.98
C MET A 70 -13.91 -18.49 -24.78
N SER A 71 -13.64 -19.67 -24.20
CA SER A 71 -12.93 -20.79 -24.84
C SER A 71 -13.66 -21.44 -26.01
N ARG A 72 -14.98 -21.23 -26.13
CA ARG A 72 -15.81 -21.83 -27.20
C ARG A 72 -16.38 -20.78 -28.16
N THR A 73 -15.80 -19.58 -28.18
CA THR A 73 -16.26 -18.46 -29.01
C THR A 73 -16.25 -18.80 -30.51
N GLY A 74 -15.21 -19.46 -31.01
CA GLY A 74 -15.13 -19.86 -32.42
C GLY A 74 -16.28 -20.76 -32.87
N LEU A 75 -16.57 -21.80 -32.07
CA LEU A 75 -17.69 -22.71 -32.33
C LEU A 75 -19.04 -21.97 -32.25
N ARG A 76 -19.21 -21.09 -31.27
CA ARG A 76 -20.43 -20.27 -31.13
C ARG A 76 -20.66 -19.42 -32.39
N LEU A 77 -19.65 -18.67 -32.81
CA LEU A 77 -19.72 -17.80 -33.99
C LEU A 77 -20.04 -18.58 -35.26
N SER A 78 -19.43 -19.77 -35.45
CA SER A 78 -19.75 -20.62 -36.60
C SER A 78 -21.21 -21.09 -36.61
N LEU A 79 -21.75 -21.45 -35.44
CA LEU A 79 -23.13 -21.90 -35.32
C LEU A 79 -24.12 -20.74 -35.50
N GLN A 80 -23.78 -19.55 -35.01
CA GLN A 80 -24.56 -18.32 -35.23
C GLN A 80 -24.59 -17.93 -36.70
N ALA A 81 -23.45 -17.97 -37.39
CA ALA A 81 -23.37 -17.70 -38.83
C ALA A 81 -24.17 -18.72 -39.64
N ALA A 82 -24.08 -20.01 -39.29
CA ALA A 82 -24.87 -21.06 -39.94
C ALA A 82 -26.38 -20.88 -39.69
N SER A 83 -26.79 -20.53 -38.46
CA SER A 83 -28.20 -20.25 -38.17
C SER A 83 -28.72 -19.01 -38.88
N LEU A 84 -27.90 -17.95 -38.99
CA LEU A 84 -28.25 -16.75 -39.72
C LEU A 84 -28.48 -17.07 -41.20
N LEU A 85 -27.53 -17.76 -41.83
CA LEU A 85 -27.63 -18.16 -43.22
C LEU A 85 -28.89 -19.00 -43.48
N ALA A 86 -29.16 -19.99 -42.63
CA ALA A 86 -30.32 -20.86 -42.78
C ALA A 86 -31.65 -20.10 -42.66
N VAL A 87 -31.77 -19.21 -41.67
CA VAL A 87 -33.00 -18.43 -41.44
C VAL A 87 -33.22 -17.43 -42.56
N VAL A 88 -32.18 -16.69 -42.96
CA VAL A 88 -32.28 -15.70 -44.04
C VAL A 88 -32.59 -16.40 -45.37
N ALA A 89 -31.89 -17.49 -45.70
CA ALA A 89 -32.16 -18.24 -46.93
C ALA A 89 -33.58 -18.81 -46.98
N ALA A 90 -34.08 -19.37 -45.87
CA ALA A 90 -35.45 -19.87 -45.79
C ALA A 90 -36.50 -18.76 -45.94
N PHE A 91 -36.28 -17.60 -45.30
CA PHE A 91 -37.15 -16.45 -45.42
C PHE A 91 -37.16 -15.89 -46.86
N THR A 92 -35.98 -15.63 -47.44
CA THR A 92 -35.86 -15.15 -48.81
C THR A 92 -36.53 -16.10 -49.79
N TRP A 93 -36.27 -17.41 -49.67
CA TRP A 93 -36.91 -18.42 -50.52
C TRP A 93 -38.43 -18.41 -50.38
N PHE A 94 -38.94 -18.34 -49.14
CA PHE A 94 -40.38 -18.29 -48.87
C PHE A 94 -41.03 -17.05 -49.50
N VAL A 95 -40.42 -15.88 -49.36
CA VAL A 95 -40.92 -14.62 -49.94
C VAL A 95 -41.05 -14.76 -51.46
N PHE A 96 -39.96 -15.08 -52.16
CA PHE A 96 -40.00 -15.19 -53.62
C PHE A 96 -40.94 -16.32 -54.08
N TRP A 97 -41.02 -17.43 -53.34
CA TRP A 97 -41.90 -18.55 -53.71
C TRP A 97 -43.37 -18.17 -53.59
N ALA A 98 -43.74 -17.46 -52.51
CA ALA A 98 -45.09 -16.96 -52.31
C ALA A 98 -45.52 -15.99 -53.42
N TYR A 99 -44.63 -15.06 -53.80
CA TYR A 99 -44.87 -14.12 -54.89
C TYR A 99 -44.93 -14.80 -56.27
N GLY A 100 -44.00 -15.73 -56.55
CA GLY A 100 -43.93 -16.43 -57.83
C GLY A 100 -45.07 -17.42 -58.06
N ARG A 101 -45.55 -18.10 -57.01
CA ARG A 101 -46.69 -19.04 -57.13
C ARG A 101 -48.05 -18.33 -57.20
N GLY A 102 -48.17 -17.17 -56.56
CA GLY A 102 -49.41 -16.40 -56.52
C GLY A 102 -49.66 -15.53 -57.75
N GLY A 103 -48.66 -15.32 -58.63
CA GLY A 103 -48.75 -14.33 -59.71
C GLY A 103 -49.09 -12.93 -59.21
N LEU A 104 -48.82 -12.67 -57.93
CA LEU A 104 -49.24 -11.48 -57.20
C LEU A 104 -48.63 -10.26 -57.90
N LEU A 105 -49.49 -9.36 -58.37
CA LEU A 105 -49.11 -8.11 -59.05
C LEU A 105 -48.22 -8.32 -60.30
N GLY A 106 -48.29 -9.49 -60.95
CA GLY A 106 -47.61 -9.75 -62.22
C GLY A 106 -46.15 -10.19 -62.11
N TYR A 107 -45.64 -10.46 -60.90
CA TYR A 107 -44.27 -10.96 -60.71
C TYR A 107 -44.04 -12.31 -61.43
N ARG A 108 -42.90 -12.41 -62.13
CA ARG A 108 -42.42 -13.66 -62.74
C ARG A 108 -41.14 -14.09 -62.09
N TRP A 109 -41.06 -15.38 -61.75
CA TRP A 109 -39.90 -15.93 -61.06
C TRP A 109 -38.62 -15.80 -61.88
N GLU A 110 -37.63 -15.10 -61.33
CA GLU A 110 -36.29 -14.98 -61.90
C GLU A 110 -35.21 -15.39 -60.88
N LYS A 111 -34.20 -16.15 -61.33
CA LYS A 111 -33.12 -16.63 -60.44
C LYS A 111 -32.26 -15.49 -59.89
N GLY A 112 -32.08 -14.41 -60.68
CA GLY A 112 -31.27 -13.25 -60.29
C GLY A 112 -31.84 -12.50 -59.08
N ASP A 113 -33.17 -12.36 -59.03
CA ASP A 113 -33.87 -11.68 -57.94
C ASP A 113 -33.67 -12.35 -56.59
N VAL A 114 -33.75 -13.68 -56.56
CA VAL A 114 -33.54 -14.48 -55.35
C VAL A 114 -32.10 -14.35 -54.86
N GLN A 115 -31.13 -14.37 -55.76
CA GLN A 115 -29.71 -14.18 -55.44
C GLN A 115 -29.43 -12.78 -54.89
N LEU A 116 -29.94 -11.75 -55.55
CA LEU A 116 -29.78 -10.36 -55.12
C LEU A 116 -30.46 -10.10 -53.77
N GLY A 117 -31.68 -10.59 -53.58
CA GLY A 117 -32.40 -10.49 -52.32
C GLY A 117 -31.70 -11.22 -51.17
N LEU A 118 -31.13 -12.40 -51.43
CA LEU A 118 -30.34 -13.15 -50.46
C LEU A 118 -29.07 -12.38 -50.07
N LEU A 119 -28.33 -11.84 -51.04
CA LEU A 119 -27.10 -11.08 -50.80
C LEU A 119 -27.36 -9.82 -49.97
N LEU A 120 -28.39 -9.04 -50.30
CA LEU A 120 -28.75 -7.84 -49.55
C LEU A 120 -29.21 -8.19 -48.12
N ALA A 121 -30.02 -9.25 -47.97
CA ALA A 121 -30.48 -9.68 -46.66
C ALA A 121 -29.36 -10.20 -45.77
N LEU A 122 -28.43 -10.99 -46.32
CA LEU A 122 -27.25 -11.46 -45.60
C LEU A 122 -26.32 -10.30 -45.23
N GLY A 123 -26.05 -9.37 -46.16
CA GLY A 123 -25.17 -8.23 -45.91
C GLY A 123 -25.66 -7.34 -44.78
N LEU A 124 -26.94 -6.96 -44.82
CA LEU A 124 -27.54 -6.13 -43.77
C LEU A 124 -27.63 -6.88 -42.43
N SER A 125 -28.01 -8.16 -42.46
CA SER A 125 -28.12 -8.97 -41.24
C SER A 125 -26.75 -9.20 -40.61
N PHE A 126 -25.71 -9.44 -41.41
CA PHE A 126 -24.34 -9.61 -40.92
C PHE A 126 -23.82 -8.36 -40.20
N LEU A 127 -24.10 -7.17 -40.75
CA LEU A 127 -23.74 -5.90 -40.13
C LEU A 127 -24.42 -5.74 -38.75
N VAL A 128 -25.71 -6.06 -38.67
CA VAL A 128 -26.48 -6.02 -37.42
C VAL A 128 -25.99 -7.06 -36.42
N GLU A 129 -25.70 -8.29 -36.84
CA GLU A 129 -25.14 -9.33 -35.95
C GLU A 129 -23.78 -8.93 -35.39
N THR A 130 -22.94 -8.29 -36.19
CA THR A 130 -21.62 -7.81 -35.75
C THR A 130 -21.77 -6.80 -34.61
N LEU A 131 -22.74 -5.88 -34.70
CA LEU A 131 -23.03 -4.91 -33.63
C LEU A 131 -23.52 -5.60 -32.35
N TYR A 132 -24.40 -6.59 -32.46
CA TYR A 132 -24.88 -7.33 -31.29
C TYR A 132 -23.80 -8.18 -30.62
N GLU A 133 -22.89 -8.76 -31.41
CA GLU A 133 -21.79 -9.54 -30.88
C GLU A 133 -20.73 -8.66 -30.21
N ALA A 134 -20.50 -7.45 -30.75
CA ALA A 134 -19.66 -6.45 -30.12
C ALA A 134 -20.22 -5.99 -28.76
N ASP A 135 -21.52 -5.68 -28.68
CA ASP A 135 -22.20 -5.31 -27.42
C ASP A 135 -22.10 -6.43 -26.37
N PHE A 136 -22.42 -7.67 -26.77
CA PHE A 136 -22.30 -8.84 -25.89
C PHE A 136 -20.87 -9.04 -25.37
N THR A 137 -19.88 -8.94 -26.26
CA THR A 137 -18.47 -9.12 -25.89
C THR A 137 -17.98 -8.00 -24.99
N PHE A 138 -18.40 -6.76 -25.23
CA PHE A 138 -18.04 -5.61 -24.41
C PHE A 138 -18.57 -5.74 -22.98
N ILE A 139 -19.85 -6.14 -22.82
CA ILE A 139 -20.45 -6.37 -21.50
C ILE A 139 -19.69 -7.48 -20.75
N ARG A 140 -19.43 -8.61 -21.40
CA ARG A 140 -18.71 -9.74 -20.80
C ARG A 140 -17.27 -9.41 -20.42
N TYR A 141 -16.60 -8.61 -21.26
CA TYR A 141 -15.26 -8.11 -20.97
C TYR A 141 -15.26 -7.21 -19.73
N ARG A 142 -16.23 -6.30 -19.63
CA ARG A 142 -16.38 -5.42 -18.47
C ARG A 142 -16.66 -6.21 -17.19
N GLU A 143 -17.59 -7.17 -17.21
CA GLU A 143 -17.89 -8.05 -16.07
C GLU A 143 -16.63 -8.80 -15.59
N SER A 144 -15.87 -9.38 -16.52
CA SER A 144 -14.63 -10.09 -16.18
C SER A 144 -13.57 -9.16 -15.57
N ARG A 145 -13.45 -7.93 -16.07
CA ARG A 145 -12.52 -6.93 -15.49
C ARG A 145 -12.94 -6.49 -14.08
N GLU A 146 -14.24 -6.35 -13.84
CA GLU A 146 -14.78 -6.04 -12.51
C GLU A 146 -14.55 -7.20 -11.54
N GLU A 147 -14.73 -8.45 -11.97
CA GLU A 147 -14.43 -9.65 -11.18
C GLU A 147 -12.94 -9.74 -10.82
N VAL A 148 -12.03 -9.56 -11.79
CA VAL A 148 -10.58 -9.55 -11.53
C VAL A 148 -10.20 -8.45 -10.53
N ARG A 149 -10.72 -7.23 -10.71
CA ARG A 149 -10.46 -6.12 -9.77
C ARG A 149 -10.99 -6.44 -8.36
N SER A 150 -12.16 -7.06 -8.25
CA SER A 150 -12.70 -7.48 -6.96
C SER A 150 -11.83 -8.53 -6.27
N LEU A 151 -11.28 -9.47 -7.04
CA LEU A 151 -10.36 -10.50 -6.50
C LEU A 151 -9.04 -9.88 -6.04
N GLU A 152 -8.49 -8.94 -6.80
CA GLU A 152 -7.28 -8.18 -6.41
C GLU A 152 -7.51 -7.43 -5.09
N GLN A 153 -8.64 -6.72 -4.95
CA GLN A 153 -8.99 -6.03 -3.70
C GLN A 153 -9.16 -6.99 -2.51
N GLN A 154 -9.75 -8.16 -2.74
CA GLN A 154 -9.88 -9.18 -1.70
C GLN A 154 -8.50 -9.72 -1.28
N ALA A 155 -7.59 -9.93 -2.24
CA ALA A 155 -6.23 -10.38 -1.97
C ALA A 155 -5.44 -9.32 -1.19
N GLU A 156 -5.48 -8.05 -1.60
CA GLU A 156 -4.86 -6.93 -0.88
C GLU A 156 -5.40 -6.81 0.55
N HIS A 157 -6.72 -6.92 0.73
CA HIS A 157 -7.33 -6.86 2.05
C HIS A 157 -6.90 -8.04 2.94
N GLN A 158 -6.82 -9.26 2.38
CA GLN A 158 -6.33 -10.43 3.09
C GLN A 158 -4.84 -10.29 3.47
N GLU A 159 -4.02 -9.73 2.58
CA GLU A 159 -2.61 -9.46 2.86
C GLU A 159 -2.46 -8.42 3.97
N LEU A 160 -3.25 -7.35 3.93
CA LEU A 160 -3.26 -6.31 4.95
C LEU A 160 -3.72 -6.83 6.32
N GLU A 161 -4.77 -7.65 6.37
CA GLU A 161 -5.21 -8.27 7.62
C GLU A 161 -4.20 -9.29 8.15
N SER A 162 -3.53 -10.05 7.27
CA SER A 162 -2.40 -10.91 7.64
C SER A 162 -1.26 -10.08 8.24
N LEU A 163 -0.92 -8.94 7.62
CA LEU A 163 0.14 -8.05 8.08
C LEU A 163 -0.23 -7.40 9.43
N LYS A 164 -1.48 -6.99 9.64
CA LYS A 164 -1.94 -6.46 10.93
C LYS A 164 -1.87 -7.50 12.04
N SER A 165 -2.27 -8.75 11.75
CA SER A 165 -2.25 -9.83 12.73
C SER A 165 -0.84 -10.14 13.26
N ARG A 166 0.19 -9.88 12.44
CA ARG A 166 1.61 -10.06 12.79
C ARG A 166 2.13 -9.14 13.89
N ILE A 167 1.40 -8.08 14.27
CA ILE A 167 1.83 -7.07 15.26
C ILE A 167 1.42 -7.47 16.70
N ASN A 168 0.66 -8.55 16.89
CA ASN A 168 0.08 -8.96 18.20
C ASN A 168 -0.53 -7.78 18.98
N PRO A 169 -1.70 -7.26 18.54
CA PRO A 169 -2.30 -6.04 19.11
C PRO A 169 -2.49 -6.10 20.61
N HIS A 170 -2.80 -7.28 21.16
CA HIS A 170 -2.99 -7.47 22.59
C HIS A 170 -1.71 -7.22 23.39
N PHE A 171 -0.54 -7.63 22.89
CA PHE A 171 0.73 -7.31 23.53
C PHE A 171 0.98 -5.79 23.49
N LEU A 172 0.74 -5.16 22.33
CA LEU A 172 0.90 -3.70 22.15
C LEU A 172 0.07 -2.90 23.15
N PHE A 173 -1.24 -3.16 23.23
CA PHE A 173 -2.14 -2.44 24.13
C PHE A 173 -1.77 -2.65 25.60
N ASN A 174 -1.31 -3.84 25.98
CA ASN A 174 -0.83 -4.09 27.33
C ASN A 174 0.41 -3.26 27.66
N CYS A 175 1.37 -3.15 26.72
CA CYS A 175 2.54 -2.30 26.91
C CYS A 175 2.17 -0.83 27.05
N PHE A 176 1.20 -0.32 26.28
CA PHE A 176 0.72 1.05 26.43
C PHE A 176 0.03 1.29 27.77
N ASN A 177 -0.74 0.34 28.29
CA ASN A 177 -1.34 0.46 29.62
C ASN A 177 -0.27 0.53 30.72
N THR A 178 0.76 -0.32 30.64
CA THR A 178 1.89 -0.28 31.57
C THR A 178 2.69 1.02 31.44
N LEU A 179 2.89 1.52 30.22
CA LEU A 179 3.55 2.80 30.00
C LEU A 179 2.74 3.95 30.62
N SER A 180 1.43 3.99 30.37
CA SER A 180 0.53 5.01 30.92
C SER A 180 0.49 5.01 32.45
N SER A 181 0.63 3.85 33.12
CA SER A 181 0.76 3.79 34.57
C SER A 181 2.14 4.21 35.09
N LEU A 182 3.20 3.94 34.31
CA LEU A 182 4.58 4.27 34.70
C LEU A 182 4.92 5.75 34.52
N ILE A 183 4.35 6.43 33.53
CA ILE A 183 4.60 7.86 33.26
C ILE A 183 4.42 8.74 34.51
N PRO A 184 3.31 8.64 35.27
CA PRO A 184 3.13 9.45 36.48
C PRO A 184 3.94 8.96 37.69
N GLU A 185 4.31 7.67 37.76
CA GLU A 185 5.05 7.10 38.90
C GLU A 185 6.57 7.35 38.82
N ASP A 186 7.18 7.02 37.67
CA ASP A 186 8.61 7.16 37.41
C ASP A 186 8.85 7.42 35.92
N PRO A 187 8.99 8.69 35.52
CA PRO A 187 9.23 9.07 34.12
C PRO A 187 10.49 8.42 33.53
N GLY A 188 11.55 8.24 34.32
CA GLY A 188 12.79 7.63 33.85
C GLY A 188 12.64 6.14 33.55
N ARG A 189 11.87 5.42 34.38
CA ARG A 189 11.49 4.02 34.11
C ARG A 189 10.55 3.91 32.91
N ALA A 190 9.63 4.86 32.72
CA ALA A 190 8.76 4.93 31.54
C ALA A 190 9.57 5.10 30.25
N THR A 191 10.57 5.98 30.22
CA THR A 191 11.46 6.16 29.05
C THR A 191 12.23 4.87 28.74
N ARG A 192 12.85 4.23 29.75
CA ARG A 192 13.54 2.94 29.55
C ARG A 192 12.60 1.85 29.03
N PHE A 193 11.37 1.80 29.54
CA PHE A 193 10.35 0.86 29.07
C PHE A 193 9.99 1.11 27.60
N LEU A 194 9.86 2.38 27.19
CA LEU A 194 9.59 2.76 25.80
C LEU A 194 10.75 2.39 24.86
N ASP A 195 12.00 2.54 25.30
CA ASP A 195 13.18 2.13 24.53
C ASP A 195 13.21 0.61 24.32
N GLU A 196 12.97 -0.17 25.37
CA GLU A 196 12.88 -1.63 25.27
C GLU A 196 11.69 -2.08 24.40
N LEU A 197 10.56 -1.40 24.50
CA LEU A 197 9.39 -1.64 23.64
C LEU A 197 9.75 -1.43 22.17
N SER A 198 10.48 -0.36 21.86
CA SER A 198 10.92 -0.03 20.51
C SER A 198 11.88 -1.08 19.95
N LYS A 199 12.82 -1.59 20.75
CA LYS A 199 13.73 -2.68 20.36
C LYS A 199 12.96 -3.96 20.02
N VAL A 200 12.00 -4.33 20.87
CA VAL A 200 11.16 -5.53 20.68
C VAL A 200 10.33 -5.42 19.41
N TYR A 201 9.64 -4.29 19.18
CA TYR A 201 8.84 -4.11 17.96
C TYR A 201 9.68 -4.10 16.68
N ARG A 202 10.87 -3.50 16.73
CA ARG A 202 11.81 -3.53 15.59
C ARG A 202 12.16 -4.96 15.20
N TYR A 203 12.51 -5.79 16.19
CA TYR A 203 12.83 -7.19 15.95
C TYR A 203 11.61 -7.99 15.47
N LEU A 204 10.43 -7.81 16.08
CA LEU A 204 9.20 -8.50 15.69
C LEU A 204 8.80 -8.21 14.23
N LEU A 205 8.88 -6.95 13.80
CA LEU A 205 8.54 -6.55 12.43
C LEU A 205 9.54 -7.09 11.40
N TRP A 206 10.82 -7.18 11.80
CA TRP A 206 11.90 -7.61 10.92
C TRP A 206 11.99 -9.14 10.79
N SER A 207 12.06 -9.84 11.92
CA SER A 207 12.24 -11.30 11.99
C SER A 207 11.05 -12.10 11.44
N ASN A 208 9.85 -11.51 11.40
CA ASN A 208 8.66 -12.16 10.83
C ASN A 208 8.73 -12.31 9.30
N ARG A 209 9.75 -11.73 8.64
CA ARG A 209 10.10 -11.94 7.23
C ARG A 209 11.17 -13.01 7.00
N GLN A 210 11.94 -13.37 8.03
CA GLN A 210 13.05 -14.33 7.94
C GLN A 210 12.67 -15.67 8.59
N SER A 211 13.12 -16.77 7.98
CA SER A 211 12.87 -18.13 8.48
C SER A 211 13.83 -18.56 9.59
N LEU A 212 15.05 -17.99 9.61
CA LEU A 212 16.13 -18.28 10.54
C LEU A 212 16.72 -16.97 11.08
N SER A 213 17.18 -17.00 12.32
CA SER A 213 17.98 -15.95 12.96
C SER A 213 19.15 -16.58 13.69
N THR A 214 20.20 -15.80 13.93
CA THR A 214 21.33 -16.25 14.76
C THR A 214 20.89 -16.38 16.22
N LEU A 215 21.58 -17.22 16.98
CA LEU A 215 21.30 -17.42 18.38
C LEU A 215 21.54 -16.12 19.16
N ASP A 216 22.58 -15.35 18.82
CA ASP A 216 22.84 -14.05 19.45
C ASP A 216 21.71 -13.05 19.23
N GLU A 217 21.13 -13.00 18.03
CA GLU A 217 19.98 -12.14 17.74
C GLU A 217 18.74 -12.54 18.56
N GLU A 218 18.42 -13.84 18.61
CA GLU A 218 17.29 -14.35 19.39
C GLU A 218 17.48 -14.14 20.90
N VAL A 219 18.69 -14.35 21.41
CA VAL A 219 19.04 -14.14 22.82
C VAL A 219 19.01 -12.66 23.18
N GLY A 220 19.50 -11.78 22.31
CA GLY A 220 19.41 -10.33 22.47
C GLY A 220 17.96 -9.87 22.52
N PHE A 221 17.14 -10.35 21.58
CA PHE A 221 15.73 -10.05 21.53
C PHE A 221 14.96 -10.56 22.76
N ILE A 222 15.13 -11.83 23.14
CA ILE A 222 14.37 -12.39 24.26
C ILE A 222 14.74 -11.72 25.59
N ARG A 223 15.98 -11.23 25.75
CA ARG A 223 16.39 -10.45 26.91
C ARG A 223 15.58 -9.16 27.04
N SER A 224 15.46 -8.39 25.94
CA SER A 224 14.62 -7.18 25.89
C SER A 224 13.14 -7.51 26.11
N TYR A 225 12.64 -8.58 25.50
CA TYR A 225 11.25 -9.01 25.66
C TYR A 225 10.92 -9.41 27.11
N CYS A 226 11.77 -10.21 27.75
CA CYS A 226 11.62 -10.61 29.14
C CYS A 226 11.74 -9.42 30.10
N GLN A 227 12.53 -8.39 29.77
CA GLN A 227 12.59 -7.16 30.56
C GLN A 227 11.25 -6.40 30.57
N LEU A 228 10.53 -6.36 29.44
CA LEU A 228 9.17 -5.80 29.38
C LEU A 228 8.21 -6.61 30.25
N LEU A 229 8.29 -7.95 30.19
CA LEU A 229 7.46 -8.82 31.03
C LEU A 229 7.77 -8.64 32.52
N LYS A 230 9.04 -8.55 32.90
CA LYS A 230 9.47 -8.33 34.28
C LYS A 230 8.98 -6.99 34.82
N THR A 231 8.88 -5.97 33.97
CA THR A 231 8.31 -4.67 34.37
C THR A 231 6.82 -4.80 34.74
N ARG A 232 6.07 -5.71 34.08
CA ARG A 232 4.66 -5.97 34.37
C ARG A 232 4.45 -6.89 35.57
N TYR A 233 5.23 -7.96 35.68
CA TYR A 233 5.04 -9.01 36.69
C TYR A 233 5.92 -8.83 37.94
N GLY A 234 6.87 -7.90 37.92
CA GLY A 234 7.80 -7.66 39.02
C GLY A 234 8.62 -8.91 39.34
N ASP A 235 8.80 -9.16 40.63
CA ASP A 235 9.57 -10.30 41.15
C ASP A 235 8.84 -11.65 41.00
N ALA A 236 7.60 -11.65 40.50
CA ALA A 236 6.85 -12.88 40.23
C ALA A 236 7.33 -13.62 38.97
N LEU A 237 8.18 -13.00 38.15
CA LEU A 237 8.78 -13.61 36.95
C LEU A 237 10.30 -13.48 37.02
N GLU A 238 10.97 -14.63 37.01
CA GLU A 238 12.43 -14.74 36.98
C GLU A 238 12.87 -15.39 35.66
N VAL A 239 13.88 -14.80 35.02
CA VAL A 239 14.39 -15.28 33.74
C VAL A 239 15.91 -15.33 33.80
N ASN A 240 16.45 -16.54 33.66
CA ASN A 240 17.88 -16.81 33.68
C ASN A 240 18.32 -17.20 32.27
N ILE A 241 19.35 -16.53 31.74
CA ILE A 241 19.86 -16.78 30.39
C ILE A 241 21.36 -17.03 30.49
N ASP A 242 21.76 -18.28 30.26
CA ASP A 242 23.14 -18.75 30.27
C ASP A 242 23.48 -19.49 28.96
N VAL A 243 23.80 -18.71 27.94
CA VAL A 243 24.12 -19.21 26.59
C VAL A 243 25.61 -19.04 26.36
N ALA A 244 26.31 -20.14 26.06
CA ALA A 244 27.74 -20.09 25.85
C ALA A 244 28.08 -19.31 24.56
N PRO A 245 29.01 -18.33 24.58
CA PRO A 245 29.32 -17.47 23.43
C PRO A 245 29.71 -18.21 22.15
N ARG A 246 30.28 -19.41 22.28
CA ARG A 246 30.64 -20.27 21.15
C ARG A 246 29.45 -20.66 20.25
N TYR A 247 28.23 -20.56 20.77
CA TYR A 247 27.00 -20.87 20.03
C TYR A 247 26.35 -19.65 19.37
N GLY A 248 26.86 -18.43 19.57
CA GLY A 248 26.21 -17.21 19.11
C GLY A 248 25.91 -17.17 17.60
N GLY A 249 26.83 -17.69 16.78
CA GLY A 249 26.68 -17.79 15.33
C GLY A 249 25.82 -18.95 14.82
N TYR A 250 25.33 -19.83 15.69
CA TYR A 250 24.43 -20.91 15.28
C TYR A 250 23.04 -20.34 14.98
N ALA A 251 22.29 -20.99 14.09
CA ALA A 251 20.97 -20.53 13.70
C ALA A 251 19.86 -21.31 14.41
N ILE A 252 18.75 -20.63 14.68
CA ILE A 252 17.48 -21.23 15.09
C ILE A 252 16.33 -20.58 14.32
N PRO A 253 15.14 -21.21 14.23
CA PRO A 253 14.00 -20.56 13.62
C PRO A 253 13.64 -19.28 14.36
N SER A 254 13.41 -18.21 13.62
CA SER A 254 13.09 -16.88 14.17
C SER A 254 11.91 -16.93 15.14
N LEU A 255 11.92 -16.08 16.15
CA LEU A 255 10.88 -15.91 17.16
C LEU A 255 10.57 -17.19 17.97
N SER A 256 11.45 -18.20 17.94
CA SER A 256 11.22 -19.44 18.70
C SER A 256 11.26 -19.18 20.20
N LEU A 257 12.23 -18.39 20.68
CA LEU A 257 12.34 -18.08 22.11
C LEU A 257 11.16 -17.25 22.61
N GLN A 258 10.65 -16.33 21.78
CA GLN A 258 9.45 -15.56 22.08
C GLN A 258 8.26 -16.48 22.36
N LEU A 259 7.98 -17.40 21.43
CA LEU A 259 6.83 -18.29 21.49
C LEU A 259 6.91 -19.19 22.73
N LEU A 260 8.12 -19.62 23.12
CA LEU A 260 8.33 -20.43 24.31
C LEU A 260 8.15 -19.63 25.61
N ALA A 261 8.69 -18.40 25.68
CA ALA A 261 8.49 -17.53 26.84
C ALA A 261 7.01 -17.10 27.00
N GLU A 262 6.33 -16.78 25.90
CA GLU A 262 4.89 -16.50 25.89
C GLU A 262 4.09 -17.69 26.39
N ASN A 263 4.41 -18.91 25.93
CA ASN A 263 3.76 -20.12 26.40
C ASN A 263 3.94 -20.30 27.91
N ALA A 264 5.16 -20.09 28.43
CA ALA A 264 5.43 -20.18 29.87
C ALA A 264 4.54 -19.22 30.68
N VAL A 265 4.50 -17.93 30.32
CA VAL A 265 3.69 -16.91 31.05
C VAL A 265 2.18 -17.12 30.86
N LYS A 266 1.75 -17.53 29.68
CA LYS A 266 0.34 -17.72 29.36
C LYS A 266 -0.26 -18.88 30.14
N HIS A 267 0.45 -20.00 30.24
CA HIS A 267 -0.08 -21.25 30.81
C HIS A 267 0.22 -21.42 32.31
N ASN A 268 1.15 -20.66 32.87
CA ASN A 268 1.49 -20.72 34.29
C ASN A 268 0.95 -19.51 35.08
N ILE A 269 0.65 -19.76 36.34
CA ILE A 269 0.40 -18.73 37.35
C ILE A 269 1.71 -17.96 37.57
N VAL A 270 1.61 -16.64 37.66
CA VAL A 270 2.74 -15.74 37.91
C VAL A 270 2.39 -14.96 39.17
N SER A 271 2.96 -15.36 40.31
CA SER A 271 2.66 -14.82 41.65
C SER A 271 3.94 -14.54 42.43
N GLY A 272 3.95 -13.49 43.25
CA GLY A 272 5.11 -13.19 44.11
C GLY A 272 5.40 -14.25 45.17
N SER A 273 4.40 -15.04 45.56
CA SER A 273 4.57 -16.16 46.51
C SER A 273 5.18 -17.41 45.88
N GLN A 274 5.06 -17.57 44.55
CA GLN A 274 5.57 -18.69 43.77
C GLN A 274 5.98 -18.16 42.39
N PRO A 275 7.21 -17.64 42.25
CA PRO A 275 7.64 -17.02 41.01
C PRO A 275 7.74 -18.05 39.88
N LEU A 276 7.34 -17.63 38.68
CA LEU A 276 7.58 -18.37 37.45
C LEU A 276 9.04 -18.17 37.06
N VAL A 277 9.79 -19.27 36.98
CA VAL A 277 11.20 -19.27 36.60
C VAL A 277 11.34 -19.81 35.19
N ILE A 278 12.03 -19.08 34.32
CA ILE A 278 12.35 -19.49 32.94
C ILE A 278 13.87 -19.52 32.79
N ASP A 279 14.43 -20.68 32.54
CA ASP A 279 15.86 -20.87 32.29
C ASP A 279 16.11 -21.14 30.80
N ILE A 280 17.00 -20.37 30.19
CA ILE A 280 17.42 -20.53 28.79
C ILE A 280 18.92 -20.79 28.79
N PHE A 281 19.34 -21.99 28.38
CA PHE A 281 20.75 -22.37 28.41
C PHE A 281 21.15 -23.33 27.30
N THR A 282 22.44 -23.37 26.97
CA THR A 282 22.99 -24.29 25.96
C THR A 282 23.59 -25.54 26.58
N THR A 283 23.54 -26.66 25.86
CA THR A 283 24.21 -27.92 26.23
C THR A 283 25.31 -28.28 25.24
N ASP A 284 26.25 -29.15 25.63
CA ASP A 284 27.34 -29.62 24.78
C ASP A 284 26.87 -30.38 23.52
N GLY A 285 25.61 -30.82 23.47
CA GLY A 285 24.99 -31.49 22.32
C GLY A 285 24.49 -30.56 21.21
N ASN A 286 24.94 -29.30 21.16
CA ASN A 286 24.45 -28.26 20.23
C ASN A 286 22.93 -28.05 20.33
N GLN A 287 22.40 -28.02 21.56
CA GLN A 287 20.99 -27.77 21.81
C GLN A 287 20.82 -26.56 22.73
N LEU A 288 19.80 -25.78 22.43
CA LEU A 288 19.30 -24.72 23.29
C LEU A 288 18.10 -25.25 24.07
N ILE A 289 18.19 -25.20 25.40
CA ILE A 289 17.17 -25.65 26.31
C ILE A 289 16.42 -24.43 26.84
N VAL A 290 15.09 -24.49 26.75
CA VAL A 290 14.18 -23.55 27.41
C VAL A 290 13.37 -24.33 28.42
N ASN A 291 13.58 -24.04 29.69
CA ASN A 291 12.96 -24.71 30.82
C ASN A 291 12.11 -23.73 31.62
N ASN A 292 10.92 -24.14 32.06
CA ASN A 292 10.17 -23.39 33.06
C ASN A 292 9.56 -24.30 34.13
N ASN A 293 9.45 -23.79 35.36
CA ASN A 293 8.70 -24.49 36.40
C ASN A 293 7.19 -24.50 36.07
N LEU A 294 6.51 -25.61 36.39
CA LEU A 294 5.09 -25.81 36.10
C LEU A 294 4.22 -25.27 37.23
N GLN A 295 3.37 -24.31 36.91
CA GLN A 295 2.36 -23.72 37.79
C GLN A 295 1.04 -23.55 37.04
N ARG A 296 0.46 -24.66 36.55
CA ARG A 296 -0.67 -24.64 35.61
C ARG A 296 -1.83 -23.78 36.11
N LYS A 297 -2.30 -22.84 35.27
CA LYS A 297 -3.56 -22.13 35.52
C LYS A 297 -4.74 -23.12 35.45
N PRO A 298 -5.70 -23.09 36.40
CA PRO A 298 -6.93 -23.87 36.31
C PRO A 298 -7.72 -23.48 35.04
N ALA A 299 -8.17 -24.48 34.28
CA ALA A 299 -8.37 -24.42 32.84
C ALA A 299 -9.38 -23.38 32.31
N LYS A 300 -8.96 -22.58 31.30
CA LYS A 300 -9.79 -22.08 30.16
C LYS A 300 -8.98 -21.39 29.04
N ALA A 301 -7.84 -21.96 28.60
CA ALA A 301 -7.10 -21.40 27.46
C ALA A 301 -7.07 -22.39 26.27
N PRO A 302 -8.01 -22.31 25.32
CA PRO A 302 -7.81 -22.94 24.01
C PRO A 302 -6.60 -22.28 23.33
N GLY A 303 -5.69 -23.09 22.77
CA GLY A 303 -4.52 -22.60 22.04
C GLY A 303 -3.14 -23.02 22.56
N ALA A 304 -3.05 -23.92 23.55
CA ALA A 304 -1.79 -24.44 24.10
C ALA A 304 -0.84 -25.09 23.06
N ARG A 305 -1.35 -25.39 21.85
CA ARG A 305 -0.60 -26.08 20.79
C ARG A 305 -0.12 -25.15 19.67
N ILE A 306 -0.65 -23.93 19.55
CA ILE A 306 -0.39 -23.05 18.39
C ILE A 306 1.08 -22.60 18.35
N GLY A 307 1.66 -22.21 19.48
CA GLY A 307 3.06 -21.74 19.54
C GLY A 307 4.07 -22.85 19.23
N LEU A 308 3.90 -24.05 19.80
CA LEU A 308 4.77 -25.19 19.53
C LEU A 308 4.60 -25.74 18.11
N GLU A 309 3.36 -25.72 17.59
CA GLU A 309 3.06 -26.11 16.21
C GLU A 309 3.69 -25.13 15.21
N ASN A 310 3.69 -23.83 15.51
CA ASN A 310 4.42 -22.83 14.71
C ASN A 310 5.93 -23.13 14.65
N ILE A 311 6.56 -23.41 15.78
CA ILE A 311 7.99 -23.78 15.80
C ILE A 311 8.20 -25.08 15.01
N ARG A 312 7.34 -26.08 15.19
CA ARG A 312 7.44 -27.37 14.49
C ARG A 312 7.31 -27.22 12.97
N MET A 313 6.35 -26.43 12.50
CA MET A 313 6.19 -26.10 11.09
C MET A 313 7.45 -25.43 10.53
N LYS A 314 8.08 -24.51 11.28
CA LYS A 314 9.33 -23.88 10.84
C LYS A 314 10.47 -24.90 10.68
N TYR A 315 10.67 -25.81 11.64
CA TYR A 315 11.67 -26.88 11.50
C TYR A 315 11.36 -27.81 10.31
N GLN A 316 10.09 -28.11 10.04
CA GLN A 316 9.67 -28.93 8.89
C GLN A 316 9.98 -28.23 7.56
N LEU A 317 9.69 -26.94 7.43
CA LEU A 317 10.03 -26.14 6.24
C LEU A 317 11.54 -26.12 5.98
N LEU A 318 12.34 -26.14 7.06
CA LEU A 318 13.80 -26.20 7.00
C LEU A 318 14.36 -27.62 6.80
N ARG A 319 13.49 -28.64 6.70
CA ARG A 319 13.85 -30.06 6.57
C ARG A 319 14.76 -30.57 7.70
N GLN A 320 14.55 -30.06 8.91
CA GLN A 320 15.31 -30.43 10.10
C GLN A 320 14.48 -31.37 10.99
N PRO A 321 15.12 -32.22 11.84
CA PRO A 321 14.45 -33.25 12.64
C PRO A 321 13.53 -32.72 13.77
N GLY A 322 13.12 -31.46 13.75
CA GLY A 322 12.21 -30.87 14.74
C GLY A 322 12.90 -30.60 16.09
N PHE A 323 12.12 -30.56 17.15
CA PHE A 323 12.61 -30.32 18.52
C PHE A 323 11.90 -31.23 19.52
N GLN A 324 12.48 -31.41 20.70
CA GLN A 324 11.95 -32.29 21.73
C GLN A 324 11.27 -31.49 22.84
N VAL A 325 10.19 -32.04 23.39
CA VAL A 325 9.46 -31.48 24.53
C VAL A 325 9.41 -32.54 25.62
N ILE A 326 9.85 -32.18 26.81
CA ILE A 326 9.92 -33.05 27.98
C ILE A 326 9.10 -32.38 29.09
N GLU A 327 8.22 -33.14 29.72
CA GLU A 327 7.44 -32.68 30.87
C GLU A 327 7.55 -33.72 31.99
N ASP A 328 8.10 -33.33 33.15
CA ASP A 328 8.36 -34.24 34.27
C ASP A 328 7.46 -33.97 35.50
N GLY A 329 6.36 -33.23 35.29
CA GLY A 329 5.38 -32.86 36.31
C GLY A 329 5.83 -31.68 37.19
N LYS A 330 7.12 -31.36 37.25
CA LYS A 330 7.66 -30.17 37.93
C LYS A 330 8.08 -29.09 36.94
N ASN A 331 8.62 -29.51 35.80
CA ASN A 331 9.18 -28.65 34.78
C ASN A 331 8.59 -28.97 33.41
N PHE A 332 8.58 -27.94 32.57
CA PHE A 332 8.30 -28.04 31.15
C PHE A 332 9.55 -27.59 30.40
N THR A 333 10.15 -28.51 29.64
CA THR A 333 11.43 -28.31 28.99
C THR A 333 11.30 -28.52 27.49
N VAL A 334 11.85 -27.58 26.72
CA VAL A 334 11.92 -27.64 25.27
C VAL A 334 13.37 -27.61 24.83
N ALA A 335 13.80 -28.64 24.11
CA ALA A 335 15.16 -28.76 23.58
C ALA A 335 15.15 -28.48 22.07
N LEU A 336 15.64 -27.30 21.69
CA LEU A 336 15.76 -26.83 20.31
C LEU A 336 17.16 -27.19 19.75
N PRO A 337 17.25 -27.93 18.63
CA PRO A 337 18.54 -28.16 17.98
C PRO A 337 19.09 -26.86 17.39
N LEU A 338 20.34 -26.54 17.72
CA LEU A 338 21.06 -25.44 17.08
C LEU A 338 21.54 -25.90 15.70
N LEU A 339 21.24 -25.10 14.69
CA LEU A 339 21.61 -25.40 13.31
C LEU A 339 22.98 -24.77 13.03
N PHE A 340 23.94 -25.62 12.69
CA PHE A 340 25.24 -25.15 12.21
C PHE A 340 25.10 -24.79 10.72
N THR A 341 25.00 -23.50 10.44
CA THR A 341 24.93 -23.02 9.06
C THR A 341 26.34 -22.69 8.59
N ASN A 342 26.87 -23.47 7.64
CA ASN A 342 28.13 -23.18 6.93
C ASN A 342 28.09 -21.87 6.10
N SER A 343 27.02 -21.07 6.20
CA SER A 343 26.79 -19.87 5.38
C SER A 343 27.18 -18.55 6.06
N VAL A 344 27.90 -18.57 7.18
CA VAL A 344 28.31 -17.33 7.88
C VAL A 344 29.84 -17.18 8.02
N ILE A 345 30.64 -18.08 7.43
CA ILE A 345 32.09 -17.87 7.33
C ILE A 345 32.41 -17.27 5.95
N HIS A 346 32.90 -16.03 5.99
CA HIS A 346 33.58 -15.26 4.92
C HIS A 346 34.03 -16.08 3.70
N SER A 347 33.17 -16.24 2.70
CA SER A 347 33.64 -16.30 1.31
C SER A 347 33.98 -14.87 0.89
N ALA A 348 35.14 -14.66 0.27
CA ALA A 348 35.47 -13.37 -0.35
C ALA A 348 34.27 -12.87 -1.16
N MET A 349 33.72 -11.73 -0.75
CA MET A 349 32.49 -11.21 -1.32
C MET A 349 32.85 -10.39 -2.54
N GLN A 350 32.31 -10.77 -3.69
CA GLN A 350 32.65 -10.15 -4.96
C GLN A 350 32.01 -8.78 -5.10
N VAL A 351 32.81 -7.79 -5.45
CA VAL A 351 32.42 -6.39 -5.62
C VAL A 351 32.57 -5.99 -7.08
N LEU A 352 31.57 -5.30 -7.61
CA LEU A 352 31.64 -4.63 -8.91
C LEU A 352 31.86 -3.13 -8.70
N ILE A 353 32.79 -2.55 -9.47
CA ILE A 353 32.97 -1.08 -9.53
C ILE A 353 32.47 -0.59 -10.89
N VAL A 354 31.56 0.38 -10.89
CA VAL A 354 31.08 1.05 -12.10
C VAL A 354 31.57 2.50 -12.07
N GLU A 355 32.57 2.81 -12.88
CA GLU A 355 33.31 4.08 -12.88
C GLU A 355 34.10 4.20 -14.18
N ASP A 356 33.96 5.33 -14.88
CA ASP A 356 34.63 5.59 -16.16
C ASP A 356 36.08 6.09 -15.98
N GLU A 357 36.40 6.76 -14.86
CA GLU A 357 37.75 7.23 -14.59
C GLU A 357 38.66 6.14 -13.99
N ALA A 358 39.61 5.64 -14.78
CA ALA A 358 40.56 4.60 -14.35
C ALA A 358 41.39 4.95 -13.10
N LEU A 359 41.65 6.24 -12.84
CA LEU A 359 42.36 6.69 -11.63
C LEU A 359 41.46 6.57 -10.39
N ALA A 360 40.17 6.90 -10.51
CA ALA A 360 39.18 6.75 -9.44
C ALA A 360 38.99 5.27 -9.08
N VAL A 361 38.89 4.38 -10.07
CA VAL A 361 38.85 2.92 -9.87
C VAL A 361 40.05 2.44 -9.05
N ARG A 362 41.27 2.85 -9.40
CA ARG A 362 42.49 2.44 -8.69
C ARG A 362 42.50 2.94 -7.24
N LYS A 363 42.03 4.16 -6.99
CA LYS A 363 41.93 4.72 -5.64
C LYS A 363 40.89 3.99 -4.81
N LEU A 364 39.70 3.78 -5.36
CA LEU A 364 38.59 3.08 -4.70
C LEU A 364 38.97 1.63 -4.40
N ARG A 365 39.60 0.91 -5.33
CA ARG A 365 40.09 -0.45 -5.11
C ARG A 365 41.06 -0.51 -3.91
N LYS A 366 42.06 0.39 -3.88
CA LYS A 366 43.00 0.47 -2.75
C LYS A 366 42.30 0.81 -1.44
N ALA A 367 41.30 1.69 -1.47
CA ALA A 367 40.55 2.07 -0.29
C ALA A 367 39.71 0.91 0.26
N ILE A 368 39.05 0.14 -0.62
CA ILE A 368 38.29 -1.07 -0.27
C ILE A 368 39.22 -2.12 0.35
N GLU A 369 40.34 -2.43 -0.32
CA GLU A 369 41.34 -3.41 0.17
C GLU A 369 41.92 -3.01 1.54
N ALA A 370 42.09 -1.71 1.80
CA ALA A 370 42.62 -1.20 3.06
C ALA A 370 41.60 -1.15 4.21
N VAL A 371 40.30 -1.21 3.91
CA VAL A 371 39.21 -1.15 4.89
C VAL A 371 38.66 -2.54 5.21
N ASP A 372 38.44 -3.39 4.20
CA ASP A 372 37.94 -4.75 4.38
C ASP A 372 38.61 -5.73 3.39
N PRO A 373 39.60 -6.53 3.84
CA PRO A 373 40.25 -7.55 3.00
C PRO A 373 39.31 -8.66 2.50
N GLY A 374 38.09 -8.76 3.04
CA GLY A 374 37.08 -9.74 2.62
C GLY A 374 36.20 -9.29 1.44
N LEU A 375 36.42 -8.08 0.90
CA LEU A 375 35.76 -7.57 -0.31
C LEU A 375 36.73 -7.67 -1.51
N GLU A 376 36.43 -8.55 -2.46
CA GLU A 376 37.28 -8.77 -3.64
C GLU A 376 36.65 -8.11 -4.87
N VAL A 377 37.38 -7.23 -5.56
CA VAL A 377 36.88 -6.55 -6.76
C VAL A 377 36.91 -7.52 -7.95
N ALA A 378 35.74 -8.06 -8.31
CA ALA A 378 35.57 -9.07 -9.34
C ALA A 378 35.48 -8.48 -10.76
N GLY A 379 35.08 -7.21 -10.88
CA GLY A 379 34.89 -6.56 -12.17
C GLY A 379 34.93 -5.04 -12.07
N VAL A 380 35.23 -4.41 -13.21
CA VAL A 380 35.11 -2.96 -13.40
C VAL A 380 34.35 -2.72 -14.69
N ALA A 381 33.35 -1.85 -14.64
CA ALA A 381 32.61 -1.36 -15.79
C ALA A 381 32.80 0.16 -15.91
N ASP A 382 33.01 0.64 -17.13
CA ASP A 382 33.31 2.03 -17.46
C ASP A 382 32.12 2.80 -18.07
N SER A 383 30.99 2.14 -18.26
CA SER A 383 29.80 2.70 -18.92
C SER A 383 28.54 1.98 -18.47
N ILE A 384 27.37 2.59 -18.68
CA ILE A 384 26.05 1.96 -18.45
C ILE A 384 25.96 0.65 -19.23
N GLN A 385 26.40 0.67 -20.50
CA GLN A 385 26.35 -0.50 -21.35
C GLN A 385 27.26 -1.63 -20.83
N SER A 386 28.52 -1.33 -20.49
CA SER A 386 29.43 -2.36 -19.98
C SER A 386 29.00 -2.90 -18.61
N ALA A 387 28.36 -2.09 -17.77
CA ALA A 387 27.78 -2.53 -16.49
C ALA A 387 26.61 -3.50 -16.69
N VAL A 388 25.70 -3.21 -17.62
CA VAL A 388 24.57 -4.10 -17.95
C VAL A 388 25.07 -5.42 -18.53
N ASP A 389 26.06 -5.37 -19.43
CA ASP A 389 26.62 -6.58 -20.03
C ASP A 389 27.36 -7.44 -19.00
N TRP A 390 28.09 -6.81 -18.08
CA TRP A 390 28.77 -7.52 -16.98
C TRP A 390 27.75 -8.19 -16.04
N LEU A 391 26.70 -7.49 -15.63
CA LEU A 391 25.66 -8.01 -14.72
C LEU A 391 24.81 -9.13 -15.35
N ARG A 392 24.72 -9.19 -16.69
CA ARG A 392 24.07 -10.31 -17.40
C ARG A 392 24.98 -11.52 -17.56
N ALA A 393 26.28 -11.29 -17.77
CA ALA A 393 27.24 -12.36 -18.07
C ALA A 393 27.83 -13.02 -16.81
N ASN A 394 27.81 -12.34 -15.66
CA ASN A 394 28.43 -12.79 -14.42
C ASN A 394 27.41 -13.03 -13.30
N PRO A 395 27.74 -13.85 -12.28
CA PRO A 395 26.93 -13.95 -11.07
C PRO A 395 26.72 -12.59 -10.41
N ALA A 396 25.55 -12.40 -9.78
CA ALA A 396 25.23 -11.15 -9.10
C ALA A 396 26.30 -10.83 -8.02
N PRO A 397 26.93 -9.64 -8.07
CA PRO A 397 27.96 -9.26 -7.12
C PRO A 397 27.32 -9.04 -5.74
N GLY A 398 28.10 -9.24 -4.68
CA GLY A 398 27.65 -9.02 -3.32
C GLY A 398 27.44 -7.54 -2.97
N LEU A 399 28.19 -6.65 -3.62
CA LEU A 399 28.10 -5.19 -3.45
C LEU A 399 28.51 -4.51 -4.75
N ILE A 400 27.86 -3.38 -5.08
CA ILE A 400 28.24 -2.56 -6.23
C ILE A 400 28.61 -1.16 -5.73
N PHE A 401 29.79 -0.67 -6.11
CA PHE A 401 30.11 0.76 -6.05
C PHE A 401 29.85 1.37 -7.41
N MET A 402 29.08 2.45 -7.46
CA MET A 402 28.56 2.98 -8.71
C MET A 402 28.73 4.49 -8.75
N ASP A 403 29.45 5.01 -9.75
CA ASP A 403 29.41 6.43 -10.06
C ASP A 403 28.03 6.82 -10.57
N ILE A 404 27.54 8.00 -10.21
CA ILE A 404 26.29 8.55 -10.72
C ILE A 404 26.44 9.05 -12.16
N GLU A 405 27.56 9.71 -12.46
CA GLU A 405 27.83 10.25 -13.79
C GLU A 405 28.86 9.35 -14.48
N LEU A 406 28.48 8.76 -15.60
CA LEU A 406 29.35 7.98 -16.49
C LEU A 406 29.42 8.67 -17.85
N ALA A 407 30.46 8.37 -18.62
CA ALA A 407 30.67 8.96 -19.95
C ALA A 407 29.47 8.80 -20.92
N ASP A 408 28.63 7.77 -20.75
CA ASP A 408 27.46 7.48 -21.58
C ASP A 408 26.10 7.83 -20.94
N GLY A 409 26.09 8.48 -19.77
CA GLY A 409 24.88 8.98 -19.11
C GLY A 409 24.86 8.82 -17.60
N GLN A 410 23.66 8.89 -17.00
CA GLN A 410 23.48 8.66 -15.57
C GLN A 410 23.32 7.17 -15.25
N SER A 411 24.08 6.66 -14.28
CA SER A 411 24.05 5.24 -13.93
C SER A 411 22.70 4.74 -13.42
N PHE A 412 21.80 5.63 -13.00
CA PHE A 412 20.41 5.30 -12.69
C PHE A 412 19.67 4.61 -13.85
N GLU A 413 20.09 4.81 -15.10
CA GLU A 413 19.53 4.11 -16.24
C GLU A 413 19.76 2.60 -16.23
N ILE A 414 20.80 2.11 -15.53
CA ILE A 414 21.09 0.68 -15.40
C ILE A 414 19.88 -0.05 -14.80
N PHE A 415 19.25 0.54 -13.78
CA PHE A 415 18.07 -0.02 -13.09
C PHE A 415 16.81 -0.05 -13.97
N ASN A 416 16.77 0.75 -15.04
CA ASN A 416 15.66 0.72 -16.02
C ASN A 416 15.87 -0.37 -17.09
N ARG A 417 17.10 -0.87 -17.25
CA ARG A 417 17.47 -1.85 -18.29
C ARG A 417 17.54 -3.29 -17.77
N ILE A 418 17.80 -3.48 -16.47
CA ILE A 418 17.86 -4.78 -15.80
C ILE A 418 17.42 -4.65 -14.33
N GLU A 419 16.90 -5.75 -13.77
CA GLU A 419 16.68 -5.84 -12.31
C GLU A 419 18.01 -6.07 -11.60
N VAL A 420 18.39 -5.12 -10.74
CA VAL A 420 19.61 -5.19 -9.92
C VAL A 420 19.22 -5.61 -8.51
N HIS A 421 19.54 -6.84 -8.12
CA HIS A 421 19.27 -7.36 -6.77
C HIS A 421 20.42 -7.08 -5.78
N SER A 422 21.59 -6.68 -6.29
CA SER A 422 22.77 -6.38 -5.49
C SER A 422 22.63 -5.02 -4.79
N PRO A 423 23.02 -4.90 -3.51
CA PRO A 423 23.08 -3.62 -2.82
C PRO A 423 24.08 -2.66 -3.47
N VAL A 424 23.76 -1.37 -3.50
CA VAL A 424 24.55 -0.34 -4.21
C VAL A 424 25.00 0.76 -3.26
N ILE A 425 26.28 1.14 -3.31
CA ILE A 425 26.82 2.36 -2.72
C ILE A 425 27.14 3.31 -3.86
N PHE A 426 26.49 4.48 -3.87
CA PHE A 426 26.77 5.49 -4.87
C PHE A 426 28.02 6.29 -4.49
N VAL A 427 28.84 6.60 -5.49
CA VAL A 427 30.02 7.46 -5.36
C VAL A 427 29.84 8.61 -6.35
N THR A 428 30.06 9.86 -5.98
CA THR A 428 29.94 10.97 -6.95
C THR A 428 30.67 12.22 -6.47
N SER A 429 30.85 13.21 -7.34
CA SER A 429 31.42 14.52 -6.99
C SER A 429 30.37 15.56 -6.58
N TYR A 430 29.07 15.26 -6.71
CA TYR A 430 27.96 16.24 -6.56
C TYR A 430 26.84 15.74 -5.65
N ASP A 431 26.47 16.54 -4.65
CA ASP A 431 25.48 16.25 -3.59
C ASP A 431 24.00 16.25 -4.04
N GLU A 432 23.69 16.88 -5.17
CA GLU A 432 22.32 17.06 -5.68
C GLU A 432 21.57 15.75 -5.99
N PHE A 433 22.30 14.63 -6.14
CA PHE A 433 21.72 13.32 -6.47
C PHE A 433 21.40 12.43 -5.26
N ALA A 434 21.73 12.87 -4.04
CA ALA A 434 21.52 12.08 -2.82
C ALA A 434 20.07 11.59 -2.66
N LEU A 435 19.08 12.45 -2.91
CA LEU A 435 17.65 12.08 -2.81
C LEU A 435 17.20 11.05 -3.84
N LYS A 436 17.80 11.03 -5.04
CA LYS A 436 17.50 10.02 -6.07
C LYS A 436 18.19 8.70 -5.75
N ALA A 437 19.43 8.74 -5.25
CA ALA A 437 20.17 7.57 -4.78
C ALA A 437 19.39 6.79 -3.70
N PHE A 438 18.70 7.48 -2.78
CA PHE A 438 17.86 6.82 -1.76
C PHE A 438 16.66 6.05 -2.33
N LYS A 439 16.10 6.45 -3.49
CA LYS A 439 14.89 5.82 -4.05
C LYS A 439 15.12 4.43 -4.62
N VAL A 440 16.37 4.09 -4.98
CA VAL A 440 16.73 2.83 -5.63
C VAL A 440 17.31 1.79 -4.67
N ASN A 441 16.94 1.85 -3.39
CA ASN A 441 17.36 0.91 -2.34
C ASN A 441 18.90 0.85 -2.17
N SER A 442 19.57 2.01 -2.26
CA SER A 442 21.00 2.11 -2.00
C SER A 442 21.33 1.95 -0.52
N VAL A 443 22.50 1.37 -0.24
CA VAL A 443 23.03 1.21 1.11
C VAL A 443 23.55 2.54 1.64
N ASP A 444 24.33 3.24 0.82
CA ASP A 444 24.91 4.53 1.17
C ASP A 444 25.29 5.37 -0.04
N TYR A 445 25.74 6.59 0.23
CA TYR A 445 26.13 7.60 -0.74
C TYR A 445 27.42 8.29 -0.27
N LEU A 446 28.47 8.30 -1.09
CA LEU A 446 29.80 8.80 -0.77
C LEU A 446 30.24 9.91 -1.74
N LEU A 447 30.82 10.99 -1.20
CA LEU A 447 31.36 12.09 -2.01
C LEU A 447 32.84 11.86 -2.34
N LYS A 448 33.25 12.14 -3.59
CA LYS A 448 34.65 12.18 -4.01
C LYS A 448 35.29 13.49 -3.47
N PRO A 449 36.49 13.46 -2.86
CA PRO A 449 37.35 12.30 -2.60
C PRO A 449 36.84 11.45 -1.43
N ILE A 450 36.77 10.14 -1.66
CA ILE A 450 36.24 9.18 -0.68
C ILE A 450 37.17 9.13 0.54
N GLN A 451 36.62 9.48 1.70
CA GLN A 451 37.35 9.41 2.97
C GLN A 451 37.30 7.98 3.51
N LYS A 452 38.41 7.54 4.13
CA LYS A 452 38.53 6.17 4.66
C LYS A 452 37.44 5.88 5.71
N ASP A 453 37.20 6.82 6.62
CA ASP A 453 36.24 6.67 7.72
C ASP A 453 34.79 6.59 7.20
N GLU A 454 34.45 7.36 6.16
CA GLU A 454 33.13 7.34 5.52
C GLU A 454 32.91 6.03 4.74
N LEU A 455 33.94 5.54 4.03
CA LEU A 455 33.90 4.26 3.35
C LEU A 455 33.76 3.10 4.35
N GLU A 456 34.48 3.15 5.47
CA GLU A 456 34.36 2.18 6.55
C GLU A 456 32.95 2.18 7.15
N ALA A 457 32.38 3.36 7.42
CA ALA A 457 31.01 3.48 7.90
C ALA A 457 29.99 2.90 6.89
N ALA A 458 30.14 3.19 5.60
CA ALA A 458 29.27 2.67 4.55
C ALA A 458 29.38 1.14 4.38
N ILE A 459 30.59 0.58 4.45
CA ILE A 459 30.81 -0.88 4.42
C ILE A 459 30.27 -1.54 5.70
N GLN A 460 30.45 -0.94 6.87
CA GLN A 460 29.85 -1.43 8.10
C GLN A 460 28.32 -1.40 8.03
N LYS A 461 27.73 -0.34 7.47
CA LYS A 461 26.29 -0.23 7.21
C LYS A 461 25.81 -1.28 6.22
N PHE A 462 26.59 -1.59 5.19
CA PHE A 462 26.35 -2.69 4.27
C PHE A 462 26.39 -4.05 4.98
N ARG A 463 27.43 -4.33 5.78
CA ARG A 463 27.55 -5.59 6.54
C ARG A 463 26.42 -5.75 7.55
N ARG A 464 26.06 -4.66 8.23
CA ARG A 464 24.86 -4.59 9.07
C ARG A 464 23.60 -4.74 8.23
N SER A 465 23.55 -4.30 6.98
CA SER A 465 22.40 -4.51 6.09
C SER A 465 22.34 -5.92 5.50
N GLY A 466 23.46 -6.62 5.37
CA GLY A 466 23.58 -8.01 4.94
C GLY A 466 23.39 -9.04 6.08
N GLN A 467 23.67 -8.64 7.33
CA GLN A 467 23.37 -9.39 8.56
C GLN A 467 22.07 -8.92 9.23
N SER A 468 21.56 -7.75 8.86
CA SER A 468 20.31 -7.14 9.33
C SER A 468 19.64 -6.38 8.18
N GLY A 469 18.90 -7.10 7.33
CA GLY A 469 18.24 -6.59 6.11
C GLY A 469 17.52 -5.24 6.27
N THR A 470 17.93 -4.24 5.48
CA THR A 470 17.26 -2.96 5.14
C THR A 470 16.65 -2.13 6.28
N PRO A 471 17.02 -0.84 6.45
CA PRO A 471 16.18 0.10 7.19
C PRO A 471 14.86 0.27 6.44
N LEU A 472 13.75 -0.17 7.03
CA LEU A 472 12.41 0.21 6.56
C LEU A 472 12.28 1.74 6.64
N PRO A 473 12.16 2.47 5.51
CA PRO A 473 11.89 3.90 5.52
C PRO A 473 10.44 4.08 5.97
N GLY A 474 10.26 4.48 7.22
CA GLY A 474 8.93 4.71 7.79
C GLY A 474 8.91 4.70 9.31
N ILE A 475 9.78 3.91 9.96
CA ILE A 475 9.77 3.79 11.43
C ILE A 475 10.49 4.96 12.09
N GLU A 476 11.56 5.52 11.51
CA GLU A 476 12.15 6.75 12.06
C GLU A 476 11.20 7.94 11.95
N ASN A 477 10.38 7.99 10.90
CA ASN A 477 9.35 9.00 10.75
C ASN A 477 8.19 8.74 11.72
N LEU A 478 7.75 7.49 11.89
CA LEU A 478 6.70 7.12 12.85
C LEU A 478 7.16 7.31 14.30
N LEU A 479 8.42 7.01 14.63
CA LEU A 479 9.02 7.23 15.95
C LEU A 479 9.24 8.72 16.21
N ARG A 480 9.69 9.50 15.23
CA ARG A 480 9.74 10.96 15.32
C ARG A 480 8.36 11.56 15.44
N GLU A 481 7.36 11.02 14.76
CA GLU A 481 5.97 11.48 14.80
C GLU A 481 5.33 11.15 16.15
N LEU A 482 5.51 9.94 16.68
CA LEU A 482 5.11 9.56 18.04
C LEU A 482 5.84 10.36 19.12
N GLN A 483 7.15 10.59 18.97
CA GLN A 483 7.92 11.46 19.89
C GLN A 483 7.45 12.92 19.79
N SER A 484 7.11 13.42 18.59
CA SER A 484 6.59 14.77 18.39
C SER A 484 5.18 14.96 18.93
N GLN A 485 4.35 13.91 18.92
CA GLN A 485 3.00 13.93 19.52
C GLN A 485 3.05 13.85 21.05
N LEU A 486 4.13 13.31 21.61
CA LEU A 486 4.36 13.22 23.06
C LEU A 486 5.12 14.43 23.63
N GLN A 487 5.63 15.33 22.79
CA GLN A 487 6.16 16.63 23.22
C GLN A 487 5.03 17.67 23.27
N PRO A 488 4.96 18.52 24.31
CA PRO A 488 4.04 19.64 24.31
C PRO A 488 4.38 20.55 23.13
N ARG A 489 3.39 20.81 22.26
CA ARG A 489 3.51 21.75 21.13
C ARG A 489 3.97 23.11 21.68
N GLU A 490 5.20 23.52 21.41
CA GLU A 490 5.72 24.81 21.88
C GLU A 490 5.09 25.95 21.07
N TYR A 491 4.15 26.66 21.68
CA TYR A 491 3.57 27.88 21.11
C TYR A 491 4.53 29.05 21.25
N ARG A 492 4.41 30.03 20.36
CA ARG A 492 5.31 31.19 20.30
C ARG A 492 5.16 32.03 21.57
N SER A 493 6.28 32.33 22.23
CA SER A 493 6.28 33.11 23.48
C SER A 493 6.41 34.62 23.27
N ARG A 494 6.99 35.06 22.13
CA ARG A 494 7.24 36.48 21.83
C ARG A 494 7.21 36.79 20.32
N PHE A 495 6.81 38.01 19.98
CA PHE A 495 6.91 38.59 18.65
C PHE A 495 7.95 39.72 18.63
N LEU A 496 8.93 39.62 17.73
CA LEU A 496 9.89 40.68 17.47
C LEU A 496 9.33 41.57 16.35
N VAL A 497 9.01 42.82 16.68
CA VAL A 497 8.37 43.76 15.75
C VAL A 497 9.21 45.02 15.58
N ARG A 498 9.18 45.61 14.39
CA ARG A 498 9.86 46.87 14.10
C ARG A 498 8.93 48.03 14.42
N HIS A 499 9.31 48.88 15.37
CA HIS A 499 8.59 50.10 15.71
C HIS A 499 9.50 51.31 15.50
N ALA A 500 9.14 52.15 14.53
CA ALA A 500 10.00 53.23 14.01
C ALA A 500 11.39 52.71 13.56
N GLN A 501 12.45 53.01 14.31
CA GLN A 501 13.83 52.57 14.00
C GLN A 501 14.40 51.54 14.98
N LYS A 502 13.58 50.94 15.85
CA LYS A 502 14.03 49.94 16.85
C LYS A 502 13.24 48.64 16.75
N LEU A 503 13.91 47.53 17.03
CA LEU A 503 13.26 46.23 17.21
C LEU A 503 12.75 46.15 18.65
N VAL A 504 11.46 45.83 18.80
CA VAL A 504 10.79 45.67 20.09
C VAL A 504 10.32 44.23 20.21
N SER A 505 10.71 43.55 21.28
CA SER A 505 10.20 42.22 21.61
C SER A 505 8.95 42.37 22.48
N VAL A 506 7.82 41.83 22.03
CA VAL A 506 6.55 41.83 22.77
C VAL A 506 6.21 40.39 23.16
N GLU A 507 5.90 40.15 24.43
CA GLU A 507 5.47 38.82 24.89
C GLU A 507 4.03 38.54 24.47
N VAL A 508 3.73 37.29 24.11
CA VAL A 508 2.39 36.89 23.65
C VAL A 508 1.33 37.08 24.74
N LYS A 509 1.69 36.99 26.02
CA LYS A 509 0.77 37.26 27.13
C LYS A 509 0.29 38.72 27.18
N ASP A 510 1.09 39.66 26.65
CA ASP A 510 0.78 41.09 26.68
C ASP A 510 -0.10 41.53 25.48
N ILE A 511 -0.41 40.60 24.57
CA ILE A 511 -1.19 40.84 23.37
C ILE A 511 -2.68 40.56 23.64
N ALA A 512 -3.54 41.52 23.31
CA ALA A 512 -4.98 41.37 23.49
C ALA A 512 -5.64 40.68 22.28
N TYR A 513 -5.27 41.08 21.06
CA TYR A 513 -5.79 40.47 19.83
C TYR A 513 -4.93 40.82 18.61
N PHE A 514 -5.10 40.01 17.57
CA PHE A 514 -4.59 40.20 16.22
C PHE A 514 -5.75 40.54 15.29
N TYR A 515 -5.52 41.47 14.36
CA TYR A 515 -6.51 41.85 13.38
C TYR A 515 -5.88 42.29 12.05
N SER A 516 -6.63 42.08 10.97
CA SER A 516 -6.24 42.49 9.63
C SER A 516 -6.84 43.85 9.29
N ASP A 517 -6.02 44.76 8.78
CA ASP A 517 -6.45 46.09 8.35
C ASP A 517 -5.80 46.44 7.01
N GLY A 518 -6.59 46.30 5.94
CA GLY A 518 -6.10 46.44 4.57
C GLY A 518 -5.25 45.24 4.14
N LYS A 519 -4.01 45.49 3.72
CA LYS A 519 -3.06 44.44 3.29
C LYS A 519 -2.09 43.99 4.39
N MET A 520 -2.19 44.59 5.58
CA MET A 520 -1.26 44.37 6.68
C MET A 520 -2.00 43.77 7.88
N ASN A 521 -1.30 42.91 8.63
CA ASN A 521 -1.80 42.37 9.89
C ASN A 521 -1.17 43.13 11.06
N PHE A 522 -1.94 43.27 12.13
CA PHE A 522 -1.56 44.00 13.32
C PHE A 522 -1.88 43.19 14.56
N PHE A 523 -1.19 43.48 15.65
CA PHE A 523 -1.66 43.13 16.97
C PHE A 523 -1.72 44.35 17.87
N LYS A 524 -2.62 44.30 18.84
CA LYS A 524 -2.77 45.32 19.87
C LYS A 524 -2.50 44.71 21.23
N THR A 525 -1.65 45.36 22.01
CA THR A 525 -1.31 44.96 23.38
C THR A 525 -2.34 45.51 24.37
N PHE A 526 -2.41 44.92 25.58
CA PHE A 526 -3.34 45.36 26.63
C PHE A 526 -3.15 46.82 27.06
N ASP A 527 -1.95 47.36 26.91
CA ASP A 527 -1.62 48.77 27.12
C ASP A 527 -1.98 49.70 25.94
N SER A 528 -2.74 49.18 24.97
CA SER A 528 -3.22 49.90 23.78
C SER A 528 -2.17 50.29 22.74
N ARG A 529 -0.95 49.73 22.78
CA ARG A 529 0.03 49.91 21.69
C ARG A 529 -0.32 49.01 20.49
N ARG A 530 -0.09 49.53 19.27
CA ARG A 530 -0.35 48.83 17.99
C ARG A 530 0.97 48.52 17.31
N PHE A 531 1.14 47.28 16.87
CA PHE A 531 2.31 46.81 16.14
C PHE A 531 1.93 46.11 14.85
N VAL A 532 2.75 46.28 13.82
CA VAL A 532 2.63 45.54 12.54
C VAL A 532 3.25 44.17 12.72
N VAL A 533 2.62 43.15 12.15
CA VAL A 533 3.12 41.79 12.14
C VAL A 533 3.17 41.25 10.71
N ASP A 534 4.34 40.73 10.34
CA ASP A 534 4.63 40.21 8.99
C ASP A 534 4.27 38.70 8.86
N TYR A 535 3.13 38.31 9.45
CA TYR A 535 2.58 36.95 9.34
C TYR A 535 1.14 37.02 8.86
N LEU A 536 0.72 36.02 8.09
CA LEU A 536 -0.67 35.84 7.69
C LEU A 536 -1.53 35.43 8.88
N MET A 537 -2.85 35.64 8.81
CA MET A 537 -3.76 35.29 9.90
C MET A 537 -3.79 33.78 10.17
N ASP A 538 -3.61 32.96 9.13
CA ASP A 538 -3.53 31.51 9.26
C ASP A 538 -2.23 31.08 9.97
N GLU A 539 -1.10 31.71 9.64
CA GLU A 539 0.18 31.48 10.30
C GLU A 539 0.16 31.90 11.78
N LEU A 540 -0.53 33.00 12.09
CA LEU A 540 -0.72 33.46 13.47
C LEU A 540 -1.57 32.50 14.30
N GLU A 541 -2.60 31.89 13.70
CA GLU A 541 -3.44 30.89 14.39
C GLU A 541 -2.63 29.65 14.80
N GLU A 542 -1.68 29.22 13.99
CA GLU A 542 -0.81 28.06 14.30
C GLU A 542 0.26 28.37 15.35
N MET A 543 0.68 29.63 15.47
CA MET A 543 1.73 30.06 16.40
C MET A 543 1.23 30.32 17.83
N LEU A 544 -0.08 30.45 18.03
CA LEU A 544 -0.69 30.85 19.30
C LEU A 544 -1.31 29.65 20.04
N ASP A 545 -1.28 29.69 21.37
CA ASP A 545 -1.90 28.63 22.18
C ASP A 545 -3.44 28.68 22.02
N PRO A 546 -4.08 27.60 21.51
CA PRO A 546 -5.53 27.53 21.31
C PRO A 546 -6.31 27.54 22.62
N ARG A 547 -5.67 27.36 23.78
CA ARG A 547 -6.32 27.55 25.09
C ARG A 547 -6.50 29.02 25.43
N SER A 548 -5.60 29.88 24.96
CA SER A 548 -5.58 31.31 25.31
C SER A 548 -6.11 32.20 24.20
N TYR A 549 -6.00 31.76 22.93
CA TYR A 549 -6.41 32.52 21.76
C TYR A 549 -7.43 31.78 20.89
N PHE A 550 -8.36 32.53 20.30
CA PHE A 550 -9.38 31.98 19.40
C PHE A 550 -9.60 32.85 18.17
N ARG A 551 -9.69 32.21 17.00
CA ARG A 551 -10.00 32.88 15.74
C ARG A 551 -11.50 33.10 15.56
N ILE A 552 -11.94 34.34 15.74
CA ILE A 552 -13.35 34.73 15.65
C ILE A 552 -13.80 34.96 14.19
N SER A 553 -12.87 35.35 13.32
CA SER A 553 -13.13 35.57 11.90
C SER A 553 -11.89 35.42 11.02
N ARG A 554 -12.05 35.50 9.70
CA ARG A 554 -10.91 35.48 8.76
C ARG A 554 -9.91 36.61 9.02
N SER A 555 -10.36 37.70 9.64
CA SER A 555 -9.57 38.91 9.86
C SER A 555 -9.25 39.19 11.33
N ALA A 556 -9.59 38.32 12.29
CA ALA A 556 -9.33 38.58 13.71
C ALA A 556 -9.15 37.32 14.56
N ILE A 557 -8.17 37.37 15.48
CA ILE A 557 -7.88 36.38 16.53
C ILE A 557 -7.83 37.12 17.86
N VAL A 558 -8.54 36.64 18.88
CA VAL A 558 -8.67 37.33 20.18
C VAL A 558 -8.16 36.47 21.32
N SER A 559 -7.56 37.09 22.33
CA SER A 559 -7.24 36.45 23.61
C SER A 559 -8.50 36.35 24.48
N ALA A 560 -8.64 35.26 25.24
CA ALA A 560 -9.72 35.09 26.22
C ALA A 560 -9.75 36.25 27.23
N GLU A 561 -8.58 36.73 27.67
CA GLU A 561 -8.45 37.82 28.64
C GLU A 561 -8.89 39.19 28.10
N SER A 562 -8.95 39.33 26.76
CA SER A 562 -9.37 40.59 26.13
C SER A 562 -10.89 40.77 26.07
N ILE A 563 -11.67 39.71 26.29
CA ILE A 563 -13.12 39.70 26.12
C ILE A 563 -13.80 40.20 27.41
N VAL A 564 -14.50 41.33 27.32
CA VAL A 564 -15.25 41.90 28.45
C VAL A 564 -16.71 41.47 28.43
N LYS A 565 -17.32 41.45 27.23
CA LYS A 565 -18.74 41.14 27.07
C LYS A 565 -19.00 40.46 25.72
N ILE A 566 -20.00 39.59 25.69
CA ILE A 566 -20.46 38.87 24.51
C ILE A 566 -21.94 39.18 24.35
N ASP A 567 -22.34 39.76 23.22
CA ASP A 567 -23.73 40.07 22.90
C ASP A 567 -24.16 39.34 21.62
N ASP A 568 -25.43 38.98 21.52
CA ASP A 568 -26.00 38.43 20.28
C ASP A 568 -26.09 39.52 19.21
N TYR A 569 -25.77 39.16 17.97
CA TYR A 569 -25.82 40.05 16.82
C TYR A 569 -26.70 39.49 15.70
N PHE A 570 -27.15 40.35 14.79
CA PHE A 570 -28.03 39.96 13.69
C PHE A 570 -27.42 38.82 12.84
N GLY A 571 -28.27 37.87 12.44
CA GLY A 571 -27.86 36.75 11.57
C GLY A 571 -27.14 35.59 12.27
N ALA A 572 -27.47 35.32 13.54
CA ALA A 572 -26.88 34.24 14.35
C ALA A 572 -25.35 34.36 14.50
N ARG A 573 -24.87 35.61 14.64
CA ARG A 573 -23.47 35.95 14.94
C ARG A 573 -23.38 36.47 16.38
N LEU A 574 -22.16 36.54 16.91
CA LEU A 574 -21.89 37.19 18.20
C LEU A 574 -21.04 38.43 17.97
N VAL A 575 -21.25 39.47 18.77
CA VAL A 575 -20.36 40.63 18.83
C VAL A 575 -19.63 40.64 20.17
N LEU A 576 -18.32 40.86 20.12
CA LEU A 576 -17.45 40.88 21.29
C LEU A 576 -17.09 42.32 21.65
N GLN A 577 -17.20 42.67 22.93
CA GLN A 577 -16.59 43.89 23.47
C GLN A 577 -15.20 43.55 24.00
N LEU A 578 -14.17 44.10 23.35
CA LEU A 578 -12.77 43.84 23.68
C LEU A 578 -12.17 45.00 24.47
N LYS A 579 -11.20 44.69 25.35
CA LYS A 579 -10.35 45.67 26.02
C LYS A 579 -8.88 45.38 25.68
N PRO A 580 -8.17 46.32 25.03
CA PRO A 580 -8.63 47.63 24.51
C PRO A 580 -9.59 47.54 23.31
N ALA A 581 -10.44 48.56 23.13
CA ALA A 581 -11.45 48.54 22.06
C ALA A 581 -10.82 48.36 20.66
N LEU A 582 -11.44 47.49 19.86
CA LEU A 582 -11.14 47.31 18.44
C LEU A 582 -11.89 48.40 17.65
N GLU A 583 -11.20 49.07 16.73
CA GLU A 583 -11.78 50.16 15.91
C GLU A 583 -12.90 49.65 14.97
N LYS A 584 -12.88 48.35 14.68
CA LYS A 584 -13.92 47.63 13.92
C LYS A 584 -14.71 46.72 14.88
N GLU A 585 -15.95 46.39 14.53
CA GLU A 585 -16.76 45.45 15.32
C GLU A 585 -16.10 44.06 15.34
N ALA A 586 -15.83 43.53 16.55
CA ALA A 586 -15.28 42.19 16.73
C ALA A 586 -16.40 41.15 16.59
N LEU A 587 -16.70 40.78 15.34
CA LEU A 587 -17.77 39.83 15.02
C LEU A 587 -17.26 38.39 14.95
N VAL A 588 -17.93 37.49 15.65
CA VAL A 588 -17.73 36.04 15.52
C VAL A 588 -18.54 35.53 14.33
N SER A 589 -17.84 34.90 13.38
CA SER A 589 -18.41 34.32 12.16
C SER A 589 -19.45 33.24 12.50
N ARG A 590 -20.54 33.16 11.75
CA ARG A 590 -21.64 32.19 11.99
C ARG A 590 -21.14 30.74 12.16
N GLU A 591 -20.19 30.33 11.33
CA GLU A 591 -19.55 29.01 11.36
C GLU A 591 -18.66 28.75 12.60
N LYS A 592 -18.18 29.80 13.27
CA LYS A 592 -17.29 29.73 14.43
C LYS A 592 -18.03 29.89 15.77
N VAL A 593 -19.32 30.27 15.76
CA VAL A 593 -20.10 30.52 16.99
C VAL A 593 -20.20 29.28 17.89
N SER A 594 -20.41 28.09 17.33
CA SER A 594 -20.48 26.85 18.11
C SER A 594 -19.14 26.53 18.79
N GLY A 595 -18.05 26.58 18.03
CA GLY A 595 -16.69 26.36 18.55
C GLY A 595 -16.28 27.41 19.59
N PHE A 596 -16.63 28.68 19.38
CA PHE A 596 -16.34 29.76 20.32
C PHE A 596 -17.05 29.57 21.67
N LYS A 597 -18.31 29.10 21.66
CA LYS A 597 -19.05 28.82 22.90
C LYS A 597 -18.41 27.69 23.71
N VAL A 598 -17.99 26.61 23.05
CA VAL A 598 -17.28 25.48 23.70
C VAL A 598 -15.93 25.95 24.25
N TRP A 599 -15.20 26.77 23.49
CA TRP A 599 -13.92 27.32 23.91
C TRP A 599 -14.02 28.20 25.16
N MET A 600 -15.10 28.98 25.29
CA MET A 600 -15.40 29.77 26.50
C MET A 600 -15.92 28.93 27.68
N GLY A 601 -16.02 27.60 27.54
CA GLY A 601 -16.40 26.68 28.62
C GLY A 601 -17.90 26.44 28.78
N LYS A 602 -18.69 26.60 27.71
CA LYS A 602 -20.13 26.29 27.70
C LYS A 602 -20.44 24.84 27.33
#